data_AF-A0A6A6FQK4-F1
#
_entry.id   AF-A0A6A6FQK4-F1
#
_cell.length_a   1.000
_cell.length_b   1.000
_cell.length_c   1.000
_cell.angle_alpha   90.00
_cell.angle_beta   90.00
_cell.angle_gamma   90.00
#
_symmetry.space_group_name_H-M   'P 1'
#
loop_
_entity.id
_entity.type
_entity.pdbx_description
1 polymer ?
#
loop_
_entity_poly.entity_id
_entity_poly.type
_entity_poly.pdbx_seq_one_letter_code
_entity_poly.pdbx_strand_id
1 'polypeptide(L)'
;MVLHNPNNWHWVNKDVSNWTKDYLEKDLVGIKAEKDGVNAEVSKVLSMDGDVEVAQRKGKVITIFDVRLQLEWTGNVPVKEEHENDDGTKEERDGTKDVSGTITIPEVAHDTEQDDYVFEVELYSSSLDKEPAKELVRKEITPQLRQHFQKLGHALIAEHGKDVQHAPGENPSAKFTAAKTYSNSGINKSASDEKTSSSSTTNNGTSVVNTTTLSDQQEFRTTADQVYAVFTDPQLITAFTRGAPKLFEGATAGGKFEIFGGNVSGSYVKLEKPTYLEQKWRLAQWPAGHYSTLKMRFEQNDVDAVTIMRVDWEGVPIGQEEPTKRNWDEYYIRSIKTTFGFGTIL
;
A
#
# COMPACT_ATOMS: atom_id res chain seq x y z
N MET A 1 1.77 -11.51 -23.00
CA MET A 1 2.55 -12.77 -22.91
C MET A 1 1.59 -13.83 -22.42
N VAL A 2 1.18 -14.79 -23.25
CA VAL A 2 0.18 -15.79 -22.83
C VAL A 2 0.90 -16.85 -22.00
N LEU A 3 0.43 -17.03 -20.77
CA LEU A 3 0.99 -17.95 -19.78
C LEU A 3 0.89 -19.39 -20.29
N HIS A 4 2.03 -20.02 -20.59
CA HIS A 4 2.10 -21.44 -20.93
C HIS A 4 1.90 -22.28 -19.65
N ASN A 5 0.64 -22.66 -19.37
CA ASN A 5 0.29 -23.46 -18.20
C ASN A 5 -0.57 -24.68 -18.59
N PRO A 6 0.04 -25.73 -19.17
CA PRO A 6 -0.69 -26.94 -19.58
C PRO A 6 -1.39 -27.58 -18.38
N ASN A 7 -2.69 -27.88 -18.55
CA ASN A 7 -3.54 -28.49 -17.53
C ASN A 7 -3.58 -27.73 -16.19
N ASN A 8 -3.32 -26.41 -16.18
CA ASN A 8 -3.43 -25.60 -14.96
C ASN A 8 -2.55 -26.13 -13.79
N TRP A 9 -1.39 -26.69 -14.12
CA TRP A 9 -0.49 -27.35 -13.15
C TRP A 9 0.51 -26.40 -12.48
N HIS A 10 1.01 -25.41 -13.22
CA HIS A 10 1.92 -24.40 -12.70
C HIS A 10 1.16 -23.39 -11.85
N TRP A 11 1.85 -22.92 -10.81
CA TRP A 11 1.32 -21.92 -9.90
C TRP A 11 1.18 -20.58 -10.62
N VAL A 12 -0.01 -19.98 -10.50
CA VAL A 12 -0.32 -18.61 -10.93
C VAL A 12 -0.90 -17.87 -9.74
N ASN A 13 -0.41 -16.67 -9.46
CA ASN A 13 -0.97 -15.75 -8.48
C ASN A 13 -1.47 -14.48 -9.16
N LYS A 14 -2.57 -13.95 -8.65
CA LYS A 14 -3.09 -12.64 -9.00
C LYS A 14 -3.39 -11.90 -7.70
N ASP A 15 -2.70 -10.79 -7.49
CA ASP A 15 -3.08 -9.82 -6.47
C ASP A 15 -4.43 -9.20 -6.85
N VAL A 16 -5.35 -9.20 -5.90
CA VAL A 16 -6.71 -8.68 -6.05
C VAL A 16 -7.07 -7.74 -4.89
N SER A 17 -6.06 -7.23 -4.19
CA SER A 17 -6.21 -6.36 -3.02
C SER A 17 -7.02 -5.09 -3.35
N ASN A 18 -6.76 -4.46 -4.49
CA ASN A 18 -7.51 -3.27 -4.93
C ASN A 18 -9.00 -3.56 -5.16
N TRP A 19 -9.30 -4.65 -5.88
CA TRP A 19 -10.70 -5.04 -6.11
C TRP A 19 -11.41 -5.40 -4.82
N THR A 20 -10.68 -6.03 -3.89
CA THR A 20 -11.23 -6.45 -2.59
C THR A 20 -11.59 -5.25 -1.73
N LYS A 21 -10.75 -4.20 -1.74
CA LYS A 21 -11.07 -2.94 -1.07
C LYS A 21 -12.36 -2.32 -1.60
N ASP A 22 -12.51 -2.23 -2.94
CA ASP A 22 -13.72 -1.72 -3.58
C ASP A 22 -14.95 -2.59 -3.30
N TYR A 23 -14.77 -3.90 -3.24
CA TYR A 23 -15.83 -4.86 -2.90
C TYR A 23 -16.30 -4.65 -1.47
N LEU A 24 -15.38 -4.60 -0.50
CA LEU A 24 -15.71 -4.41 0.91
C LEU A 24 -16.31 -3.02 1.16
N GLU A 25 -15.87 -1.99 0.46
CA GLU A 25 -16.50 -0.67 0.57
C GLU A 25 -17.97 -0.71 0.11
N LYS A 26 -18.28 -1.42 -0.98
CA LYS A 26 -19.67 -1.58 -1.46
C LYS A 26 -20.52 -2.50 -0.59
N ASP A 27 -19.91 -3.51 0.00
CA ASP A 27 -20.61 -4.56 0.75
C ASP A 27 -20.84 -4.19 2.23
N LEU A 28 -19.94 -3.41 2.82
CA LEU A 28 -19.95 -3.09 4.26
C LEU A 28 -20.54 -1.71 4.57
N VAL A 29 -20.33 -0.70 3.71
CA VAL A 29 -20.86 0.65 3.96
C VAL A 29 -22.38 0.63 3.85
N GLY A 30 -23.06 1.23 4.82
CA GLY A 30 -24.52 1.20 4.93
C GLY A 30 -25.09 0.06 5.77
N ILE A 31 -24.25 -0.87 6.27
CA ILE A 31 -24.68 -1.82 7.32
C ILE A 31 -25.06 -1.00 8.56
N LYS A 32 -26.31 -1.18 9.01
CA LYS A 32 -26.89 -0.38 10.09
C LYS A 32 -27.67 -1.21 11.09
N ALA A 33 -27.85 -0.62 12.26
CA ALA A 33 -28.71 -1.14 13.32
C ALA A 33 -29.45 0.02 14.00
N GLU A 34 -30.66 -0.27 14.49
CA GLU A 34 -31.48 0.68 15.23
C GLU A 34 -32.19 -0.05 16.37
N LYS A 35 -32.13 0.50 17.58
CA LYS A 35 -32.79 -0.05 18.77
C LYS A 35 -32.99 1.02 19.82
N ASP A 36 -34.18 1.08 20.42
CA ASP A 36 -34.50 1.98 21.53
C ASP A 36 -34.16 3.46 21.26
N GLY A 37 -34.34 3.91 20.00
CA GLY A 37 -34.05 5.28 19.56
C GLY A 37 -32.57 5.57 19.31
N VAL A 38 -31.69 4.59 19.48
CA VAL A 38 -30.26 4.64 19.10
C VAL A 38 -30.09 4.04 17.72
N ASN A 39 -29.32 4.70 16.86
CA ASN A 39 -28.89 4.11 15.59
C ASN A 39 -27.37 4.14 15.41
N ALA A 40 -26.88 3.25 14.57
CA ALA A 40 -25.50 3.22 14.11
C ALA A 40 -25.43 2.64 12.70
N GLU A 41 -24.48 3.12 11.91
CA GLU A 41 -24.23 2.73 10.53
C GLU A 41 -22.74 2.74 10.24
N VAL A 42 -22.24 1.73 9.51
CA VAL A 42 -20.89 1.72 8.97
C VAL A 42 -20.82 2.78 7.86
N SER A 43 -20.06 3.84 8.09
CA SER A 43 -19.98 5.00 7.20
C SER A 43 -18.87 4.87 6.16
N LYS A 44 -17.77 4.18 6.50
CA LYS A 44 -16.58 4.13 5.66
C LYS A 44 -15.65 2.96 5.98
N VAL A 45 -14.95 2.44 4.96
CA VAL A 45 -13.74 1.63 5.15
C VAL A 45 -12.53 2.56 5.24
N LEU A 46 -11.87 2.63 6.40
CA LEU A 46 -10.71 3.50 6.63
C LEU A 46 -9.43 2.89 6.07
N SER A 47 -9.18 1.61 6.34
CA SER A 47 -8.04 0.89 5.80
C SER A 47 -8.33 -0.60 5.63
N MET A 48 -7.58 -1.21 4.71
CA MET A 48 -7.46 -2.64 4.51
C MET A 48 -5.98 -2.93 4.30
N ASP A 49 -5.34 -3.47 5.33
CA ASP A 49 -3.89 -3.67 5.38
C ASP A 49 -3.60 -5.16 5.40
N GLY A 50 -2.92 -5.68 4.38
CA GLY A 50 -2.62 -7.09 4.26
C GLY A 50 -2.59 -7.53 2.80
N ASP A 51 -2.63 -8.83 2.58
CA ASP A 51 -2.49 -9.42 1.25
C ASP A 51 -3.80 -10.11 0.86
N VAL A 52 -4.25 -9.93 -0.38
CA VAL A 52 -5.39 -10.64 -0.95
C VAL A 52 -5.03 -11.17 -2.33
N GLU A 53 -4.89 -12.49 -2.43
CA GLU A 53 -4.52 -13.17 -3.65
C GLU A 53 -5.54 -14.24 -4.06
N VAL A 54 -5.78 -14.33 -5.36
CA VAL A 54 -6.39 -15.52 -5.97
C VAL A 54 -5.30 -16.27 -6.70
N ALA A 55 -5.18 -17.56 -6.39
CA ALA A 55 -4.13 -18.41 -6.89
C ALA A 55 -4.68 -19.67 -7.54
N GLN A 56 -3.96 -20.19 -8.52
CA GLN A 56 -4.19 -21.53 -9.05
C GLN A 56 -3.09 -22.47 -8.59
N ARG A 57 -3.47 -23.58 -7.96
CA ARG A 57 -2.54 -24.62 -7.51
C ARG A 57 -3.09 -26.02 -7.80
N LYS A 58 -2.29 -26.85 -8.47
CA LYS A 58 -2.66 -28.25 -8.80
C LYS A 58 -4.05 -28.36 -9.47
N GLY A 59 -4.36 -27.46 -10.40
CA GLY A 59 -5.65 -27.42 -11.11
C GLY A 59 -6.83 -26.83 -10.32
N LYS A 60 -6.65 -26.38 -9.08
CA LYS A 60 -7.70 -25.74 -8.27
C LYS A 60 -7.44 -24.25 -8.13
N VAL A 61 -8.52 -23.45 -8.17
CA VAL A 61 -8.50 -22.06 -7.72
C VAL A 61 -8.60 -22.05 -6.19
N ILE A 62 -7.75 -21.27 -5.56
CA ILE A 62 -7.74 -21.03 -4.12
C ILE A 62 -7.64 -19.53 -3.87
N THR A 63 -8.15 -19.08 -2.74
CA THR A 63 -7.93 -17.75 -2.20
C THR A 63 -6.92 -17.83 -1.08
N ILE A 64 -6.03 -16.84 -1.01
CA ILE A 64 -5.13 -16.65 0.12
C ILE A 64 -5.29 -15.18 0.48
N PHE A 65 -5.85 -14.91 1.64
CA PHE A 65 -5.97 -13.55 2.13
C PHE A 65 -5.81 -13.53 3.64
N ASP A 66 -5.25 -12.44 4.11
CA ASP A 66 -5.06 -12.09 5.50
C ASP A 66 -4.99 -10.57 5.56
N VAL A 67 -6.05 -9.95 6.06
CA VAL A 67 -6.17 -8.49 6.12
C VAL A 67 -6.62 -8.00 7.49
N ARG A 68 -5.97 -6.96 7.97
CA ARG A 68 -6.48 -6.09 9.03
C ARG A 68 -7.42 -5.07 8.40
N LEU A 69 -8.65 -4.98 8.91
CA LEU A 69 -9.64 -4.01 8.46
C LEU A 69 -9.92 -2.97 9.54
N GLN A 70 -10.05 -1.72 9.12
CA GLN A 70 -10.50 -0.65 9.99
C GLN A 70 -11.68 0.06 9.35
N LEU A 71 -12.81 0.10 10.04
CA LEU A 71 -14.06 0.72 9.60
C LEU A 71 -14.36 1.94 10.47
N GLU A 72 -15.03 2.93 9.90
CA GLU A 72 -15.65 4.04 10.61
C GLU A 72 -17.16 3.79 10.69
N TRP A 73 -17.75 4.14 11.83
CA TRP A 73 -19.20 4.12 12.02
C TRP A 73 -19.68 5.43 12.61
N THR A 74 -20.90 5.80 12.26
CA THR A 74 -21.61 6.98 12.76
C THR A 74 -23.00 6.60 13.21
N GLY A 75 -23.59 7.39 14.10
CA GLY A 75 -24.93 7.14 14.61
C GLY A 75 -25.43 8.29 15.46
N ASN A 76 -26.58 8.08 16.08
CA ASN A 76 -27.12 9.02 17.06
C ASN A 76 -27.70 8.30 18.28
N VAL A 77 -27.65 9.00 19.42
CA VAL A 77 -28.24 8.58 20.68
C VAL A 77 -29.29 9.59 21.13
N PRO A 78 -30.41 9.15 21.72
CA PRO A 78 -31.39 10.05 22.29
C PRO A 78 -30.81 10.68 23.56
N VAL A 79 -30.99 11.99 23.71
CA VAL A 79 -30.59 12.76 24.89
C VAL A 79 -31.72 13.68 25.29
N LYS A 80 -31.80 13.99 26.57
CA LYS A 80 -32.64 15.07 27.08
C LYS A 80 -31.81 16.34 27.12
N GLU A 81 -32.18 17.31 26.30
CA GLU A 81 -31.50 18.61 26.26
C GLU A 81 -32.27 19.60 27.14
N GLU A 82 -31.57 20.29 28.04
CA GLU A 82 -32.13 21.44 28.76
C GLU A 82 -32.14 22.64 27.83
N HIS A 83 -33.34 23.08 27.47
CA HIS A 83 -33.55 24.28 26.68
C HIS A 83 -33.97 25.43 27.60
N GLU A 84 -33.23 26.53 27.60
CA GLU A 84 -33.61 27.74 28.33
C GLU A 84 -34.49 28.61 27.43
N ASN A 85 -35.70 28.92 27.91
CA ASN A 85 -36.65 29.80 27.25
C ASN A 85 -36.28 31.28 27.48
N ASP A 86 -36.84 32.17 26.66
CA ASP A 86 -36.65 33.64 26.76
C ASP A 86 -37.11 34.22 28.11
N ASP A 87 -37.91 33.48 28.89
CA ASP A 87 -38.36 33.86 30.24
C ASP A 87 -37.46 33.31 31.37
N GLY A 88 -36.36 32.63 31.03
CA GLY A 88 -35.43 32.01 31.97
C GLY A 88 -35.92 30.67 32.54
N THR A 89 -37.03 30.10 32.05
CA THR A 89 -37.46 28.73 32.40
C THR A 89 -36.66 27.69 31.61
N LYS A 90 -36.29 26.60 32.27
CA LYS A 90 -35.61 25.47 31.64
C LYS A 90 -36.62 24.36 31.34
N GLU A 91 -36.69 23.94 30.09
CA GLU A 91 -37.51 22.82 29.63
C GLU A 91 -36.60 21.68 29.15
N GLU A 92 -36.86 20.45 29.58
CA GLU A 92 -36.26 19.27 28.94
C GLU A 92 -36.96 19.01 27.61
N ARG A 93 -36.20 18.96 26.50
CA ARG A 93 -36.68 18.52 25.19
C ARG A 93 -35.93 17.27 24.75
N ASP A 94 -36.63 16.40 24.03
CA ASP A 94 -36.00 15.25 23.39
C ASP A 94 -35.11 15.75 22.25
N GLY A 95 -33.82 15.47 22.36
CA GLY A 95 -32.79 15.77 21.37
C GLY A 95 -32.04 14.51 20.96
N THR A 96 -31.17 14.65 19.97
CA THR A 96 -30.30 13.57 19.49
C THR A 96 -28.88 14.06 19.42
N LYS A 97 -27.95 13.25 19.91
CA LYS A 97 -26.53 13.55 19.84
C LYS A 97 -25.82 12.60 18.91
N ASP A 98 -25.06 13.18 17.99
CA ASP A 98 -24.25 12.43 17.05
C ASP A 98 -23.10 11.72 17.77
N VAL A 99 -22.84 10.50 17.34
CA VAL A 99 -21.79 9.64 17.84
C VAL A 99 -21.06 9.02 16.66
N SER A 100 -19.75 8.86 16.81
CA SER A 100 -18.91 8.23 15.81
C SER A 100 -17.73 7.52 16.46
N GLY A 101 -17.20 6.56 15.74
CA GLY A 101 -16.11 5.73 16.22
C GLY A 101 -15.57 4.79 15.16
N THR A 102 -14.77 3.83 15.61
CA THR A 102 -14.11 2.85 14.74
C THR A 102 -14.50 1.43 15.12
N ILE A 103 -14.41 0.53 14.14
CA ILE A 103 -14.42 -0.92 14.32
C ILE A 103 -13.12 -1.43 13.71
N THR A 104 -12.20 -1.93 14.52
CA THR A 104 -10.99 -2.60 14.05
C THR A 104 -11.20 -4.11 14.08
N ILE A 105 -10.89 -4.76 12.96
CA ILE A 105 -10.87 -6.21 12.82
C ILE A 105 -9.41 -6.57 12.57
N PRO A 106 -8.70 -7.10 13.58
CA PRO A 106 -7.26 -7.36 13.49
C PRO A 106 -6.89 -8.32 12.37
N GLU A 107 -7.77 -9.27 12.08
CA GLU A 107 -7.54 -10.34 11.11
C GLU A 107 -8.85 -10.77 10.45
N VAL A 108 -8.87 -10.73 9.12
CA VAL A 108 -9.85 -11.40 8.26
C VAL A 108 -9.05 -12.25 7.29
N ALA A 109 -8.97 -13.55 7.56
CA ALA A 109 -8.17 -14.48 6.79
C ALA A 109 -9.02 -15.55 6.10
N HIS A 110 -8.39 -16.25 5.14
CA HIS A 110 -9.04 -17.24 4.29
C HIS A 110 -9.62 -18.46 5.04
N ASP A 111 -9.10 -18.71 6.25
CA ASP A 111 -9.41 -19.83 7.13
C ASP A 111 -10.06 -19.37 8.44
N THR A 112 -10.32 -18.07 8.62
CA THR A 112 -11.05 -17.57 9.79
C THR A 112 -12.50 -18.06 9.74
N GLU A 113 -12.93 -18.79 10.77
CA GLU A 113 -14.32 -19.22 10.90
C GLU A 113 -15.21 -18.06 11.35
N GLN A 114 -16.53 -18.20 11.13
CA GLN A 114 -17.49 -17.13 11.38
C GLN A 114 -17.44 -16.60 12.82
N ASP A 115 -17.21 -17.48 13.80
CA ASP A 115 -17.21 -17.12 15.23
C ASP A 115 -15.84 -16.65 15.73
N ASP A 116 -14.77 -16.82 14.93
CA ASP A 116 -13.40 -16.49 15.31
C ASP A 116 -13.04 -15.02 15.05
N TYR A 117 -13.86 -14.28 14.30
CA TYR A 117 -13.63 -12.86 14.07
C TYR A 117 -13.69 -12.05 15.38
N VAL A 118 -12.60 -11.31 15.62
CA VAL A 118 -12.45 -10.38 16.73
C VAL A 118 -12.78 -8.95 16.28
N PHE A 119 -13.53 -8.22 17.10
CA PHE A 119 -13.95 -6.85 16.82
C PHE A 119 -13.59 -5.93 17.97
N GLU A 120 -12.80 -4.90 17.67
CA GLU A 120 -12.44 -3.83 18.60
C GLU A 120 -13.25 -2.58 18.25
N VAL A 121 -14.31 -2.33 19.01
CA VAL A 121 -15.18 -1.16 18.81
C VAL A 121 -14.79 -0.04 19.76
N GLU A 122 -14.47 1.13 19.20
CA GLU A 122 -14.06 2.33 19.92
C GLU A 122 -14.94 3.54 19.57
N LEU A 123 -14.87 4.57 20.41
CA LEU A 123 -15.55 5.87 20.23
C LEU A 123 -14.48 6.95 20.07
N TYR A 124 -14.64 7.89 19.13
CA TYR A 124 -13.71 9.00 18.99
C TYR A 124 -13.73 9.95 20.19
N SER A 125 -14.87 10.05 20.86
CA SER A 125 -15.05 10.84 22.08
C SER A 125 -15.82 9.98 23.08
N SER A 126 -15.10 9.48 24.10
CA SER A 126 -15.65 8.62 25.13
C SER A 126 -16.49 9.41 26.13
N SER A 127 -17.77 9.08 26.23
CA SER A 127 -18.67 9.62 27.25
C SER A 127 -19.80 8.63 27.53
N LEU A 128 -20.30 8.59 28.77
CA LEU A 128 -21.26 7.56 29.23
C LEU A 128 -22.58 7.57 28.43
N ASP A 129 -22.98 8.74 27.96
CA ASP A 129 -24.15 8.97 27.09
C ASP A 129 -24.01 8.34 25.70
N LYS A 130 -22.80 8.01 25.25
CA LYS A 130 -22.52 7.40 23.93
C LYS A 130 -22.32 5.88 23.98
N GLU A 131 -22.19 5.29 25.17
CA GLU A 131 -22.02 3.84 25.35
C GLU A 131 -23.16 3.00 24.74
N PRO A 132 -24.45 3.41 24.77
CA PRO A 132 -25.52 2.65 24.12
C PRO A 132 -25.29 2.41 22.62
N ALA A 133 -24.74 3.38 21.89
CA ALA A 133 -24.43 3.21 20.47
C ALA A 133 -23.26 2.25 20.24
N LYS A 134 -22.23 2.31 21.07
CA LYS A 134 -21.11 1.35 21.02
C LYS A 134 -21.58 -0.07 21.32
N GLU A 135 -22.50 -0.24 22.28
CA GLU A 135 -23.10 -1.53 22.60
C GLU A 135 -23.98 -2.04 21.45
N LEU A 136 -24.74 -1.16 20.79
CA LEU A 136 -25.52 -1.47 19.60
C LEU A 136 -24.64 -1.98 18.46
N VAL A 137 -23.54 -1.29 18.15
CA VAL A 137 -22.57 -1.71 17.14
C VAL A 137 -22.03 -3.11 17.47
N ARG A 138 -21.61 -3.34 18.72
CA ARG A 138 -21.11 -4.64 19.15
C ARG A 138 -22.13 -5.76 19.00
N LYS A 139 -23.37 -5.53 19.41
CA LYS A 139 -24.41 -6.59 19.46
C LYS A 139 -25.09 -6.84 18.13
N GLU A 140 -25.29 -5.81 17.31
CA GLU A 140 -26.15 -5.89 16.12
C GLU A 140 -25.37 -5.72 14.82
N ILE A 141 -24.29 -4.91 14.78
CA ILE A 141 -23.49 -4.71 13.56
C ILE A 141 -22.40 -5.79 13.41
N THR A 142 -21.65 -6.11 14.47
CA THR A 142 -20.57 -7.11 14.34
C THR A 142 -21.05 -8.49 13.86
N PRO A 143 -22.23 -9.02 14.25
CA PRO A 143 -22.72 -10.28 13.70
C PRO A 143 -23.06 -10.20 12.21
N GLN A 144 -23.50 -9.03 11.72
CA GLN A 144 -23.70 -8.82 10.29
C GLN A 144 -22.36 -8.83 9.56
N LEU A 145 -21.35 -8.12 10.07
CA LEU A 145 -20.00 -8.10 9.48
C LEU A 145 -19.42 -9.52 9.33
N ARG A 146 -19.59 -10.39 10.33
CA ARG A 146 -19.19 -11.81 10.24
C ARG A 146 -19.78 -12.51 9.01
N GLN A 147 -21.07 -12.32 8.76
CA GLN A 147 -21.75 -12.93 7.62
C GLN A 147 -21.25 -12.39 6.28
N HIS A 148 -20.86 -11.12 6.23
CA HIS A 148 -20.29 -10.51 5.03
C HIS A 148 -18.88 -11.02 4.75
N PHE A 149 -18.02 -11.12 5.77
CA PHE A 149 -16.66 -11.65 5.62
C PHE A 149 -16.63 -13.10 5.11
N GLN A 150 -17.57 -13.95 5.56
CA GLN A 150 -17.68 -15.34 5.06
C GLN A 150 -18.03 -15.45 3.57
N LYS A 151 -18.56 -14.39 2.96
CA LYS A 151 -18.84 -14.33 1.51
C LYS A 151 -17.61 -13.94 0.70
N LEU A 152 -16.60 -13.32 1.31
CA LEU A 152 -15.45 -12.74 0.61
C LEU A 152 -14.69 -13.78 -0.22
N GLY A 153 -14.34 -14.93 0.36
CA GLY A 153 -13.62 -15.99 -0.37
C GLY A 153 -14.38 -16.48 -1.61
N HIS A 154 -15.71 -16.63 -1.49
CA HIS A 154 -16.56 -17.02 -2.61
C HIS A 154 -16.61 -15.94 -3.69
N ALA A 155 -16.72 -14.67 -3.30
CA ALA A 155 -16.75 -13.53 -4.22
C ALA A 155 -15.43 -13.40 -5.00
N LEU A 156 -14.28 -13.56 -4.33
CA LEU A 156 -12.96 -13.53 -4.96
C LEU A 156 -12.79 -14.63 -6.02
N ILE A 157 -13.23 -15.85 -5.73
CA ILE A 157 -13.18 -16.96 -6.69
C ILE A 157 -14.13 -16.72 -7.87
N ALA A 158 -15.33 -16.22 -7.59
CA ALA A 158 -16.34 -15.97 -8.63
C ALA A 158 -15.87 -14.90 -9.63
N GLU A 159 -15.26 -13.81 -9.14
CA GLU A 159 -14.79 -12.72 -9.97
C GLU A 159 -13.47 -13.06 -10.67
N HIS A 160 -12.48 -13.56 -9.92
CA HIS A 160 -11.09 -13.65 -10.40
C HIS A 160 -10.60 -15.07 -10.66
N GLY A 161 -11.40 -16.11 -10.36
CA GLY A 161 -10.98 -17.49 -10.58
C GLY A 161 -10.70 -17.81 -12.05
N LYS A 162 -11.40 -17.16 -12.98
CA LYS A 162 -11.16 -17.32 -14.43
C LYS A 162 -9.87 -16.65 -14.91
N ASP A 163 -9.36 -15.66 -14.17
CA ASP A 163 -8.16 -14.93 -14.55
C ASP A 163 -6.88 -15.77 -14.33
N VAL A 164 -6.97 -16.79 -13.49
CA VAL A 164 -5.84 -17.65 -13.10
C VAL A 164 -5.90 -19.05 -13.72
N GLN A 165 -6.96 -19.39 -14.47
CA GLN A 165 -7.15 -20.69 -15.12
C GLN A 165 -7.44 -20.58 -16.63
N HIS A 166 -6.94 -21.53 -17.42
CA HIS A 166 -7.39 -21.74 -18.81
C HIS A 166 -8.52 -22.78 -18.86
N ALA A 167 -9.38 -22.70 -19.88
CA ALA A 167 -10.48 -23.66 -20.07
C ALA A 167 -9.94 -25.09 -20.35
N PRO A 168 -10.63 -26.16 -19.90
CA PRO A 168 -10.20 -27.53 -20.16
C PRO A 168 -10.09 -27.81 -21.66
N GLY A 169 -8.91 -28.23 -22.11
CA GLY A 169 -8.64 -28.54 -23.53
C GLY A 169 -8.17 -27.37 -24.38
N GLU A 170 -8.12 -26.14 -23.84
CA GLU A 170 -7.43 -25.04 -24.50
C GLU A 170 -5.92 -25.18 -24.31
N ASN A 171 -5.23 -25.48 -25.41
CA ASN A 171 -3.78 -25.41 -25.46
C ASN A 171 -3.37 -24.10 -26.15
N PRO A 172 -3.09 -23.01 -25.42
CA PRO A 172 -2.66 -21.75 -26.03
C PRO A 172 -1.34 -21.88 -26.83
N SER A 173 -0.61 -23.00 -26.69
CA SER A 173 0.57 -23.31 -27.50
C SER A 173 0.27 -23.86 -28.91
N ALA A 174 -0.96 -24.28 -29.20
CA ALA A 174 -1.33 -24.86 -30.49
C ALA A 174 -1.28 -23.86 -31.67
N LYS A 175 -1.18 -22.55 -31.38
CA LYS A 175 -1.01 -21.49 -32.38
C LYS A 175 0.46 -21.16 -32.68
N PHE A 176 1.42 -21.82 -32.03
CA PHE A 176 2.84 -21.62 -32.28
C PHE A 176 3.44 -22.82 -33.01
N THR A 177 4.08 -22.56 -34.15
CA THR A 177 4.90 -23.55 -34.86
C THR A 177 6.07 -24.01 -33.97
N ALA A 178 6.23 -25.32 -33.82
CA ALA A 178 7.33 -25.91 -33.05
C ALA A 178 8.71 -25.44 -33.56
N ALA A 179 9.58 -25.00 -32.65
CA ALA A 179 10.94 -24.63 -32.98
C ALA A 179 11.74 -25.86 -33.41
N LYS A 180 12.48 -25.75 -34.52
CA LYS A 180 13.37 -26.82 -35.02
C LYS A 180 14.55 -27.01 -34.07
N THR A 181 14.68 -28.22 -33.52
CA THR A 181 15.86 -28.65 -32.76
C THR A 181 17.01 -28.97 -33.72
N TYR A 182 18.17 -28.33 -33.52
CA TYR A 182 19.42 -28.74 -34.18
C TYR A 182 20.15 -29.76 -33.31
N SER A 183 20.51 -30.89 -33.90
CA SER A 183 21.27 -31.98 -33.27
C SER A 183 22.75 -31.62 -33.14
N ASN A 184 23.31 -31.70 -31.94
CA ASN A 184 24.73 -31.48 -31.69
C ASN A 184 25.58 -32.71 -32.10
N SER A 185 26.74 -32.46 -32.70
CA SER A 185 27.86 -33.40 -32.78
C SER A 185 29.20 -32.65 -32.80
N GLY A 186 30.06 -32.94 -31.81
CA GLY A 186 31.54 -33.01 -31.91
C GLY A 186 32.40 -31.73 -31.88
N ILE A 187 32.86 -31.33 -30.68
CA ILE A 187 34.25 -31.08 -30.21
C ILE A 187 35.28 -30.59 -31.28
N ASN A 188 36.00 -29.45 -31.17
CA ASN A 188 37.05 -29.16 -30.18
C ASN A 188 37.56 -27.68 -30.20
N LYS A 189 37.75 -27.12 -28.99
CA LYS A 189 38.86 -26.27 -28.47
C LYS A 189 39.37 -25.04 -29.28
N SER A 190 39.10 -23.82 -28.77
CA SER A 190 40.11 -22.92 -28.15
C SER A 190 39.51 -21.57 -27.70
N ALA A 191 39.99 -21.14 -26.52
CA ALA A 191 39.96 -19.83 -25.84
C ALA A 191 39.20 -18.63 -26.45
N SER A 192 38.29 -18.03 -25.66
CA SER A 192 38.36 -16.66 -25.10
C SER A 192 36.97 -16.11 -24.77
N ASP A 193 36.82 -15.63 -23.54
CA ASP A 193 35.89 -14.63 -22.99
C ASP A 193 34.37 -14.77 -23.21
N GLU A 194 33.70 -15.03 -22.08
CA GLU A 194 32.26 -14.92 -21.86
C GLU A 194 31.81 -13.45 -21.99
N LYS A 195 30.98 -13.17 -22.99
CA LYS A 195 30.02 -12.05 -22.97
C LYS A 195 28.64 -12.59 -23.31
N THR A 196 27.83 -12.75 -22.28
CA THR A 196 26.39 -12.95 -22.35
C THR A 196 25.76 -11.72 -22.99
N SER A 197 25.48 -11.81 -24.29
CA SER A 197 24.76 -10.80 -25.04
C SER A 197 23.27 -10.93 -24.75
N SER A 198 22.80 -10.10 -23.81
CA SER A 198 21.39 -9.79 -23.63
C SER A 198 20.84 -9.24 -24.95
N SER A 199 19.93 -9.98 -25.57
CA SER A 199 19.19 -9.54 -26.74
C SER A 199 18.33 -8.34 -26.38
N SER A 200 18.84 -7.15 -26.70
CA SER A 200 18.10 -5.90 -26.73
C SER A 200 17.01 -5.99 -27.79
N THR A 201 15.75 -6.15 -27.34
CA THR A 201 14.61 -5.80 -28.18
C THR A 201 14.44 -4.29 -28.09
N THR A 202 15.08 -3.59 -29.03
CA THR A 202 14.81 -2.17 -29.31
C THR A 202 13.39 -2.06 -29.86
N ASN A 203 12.43 -1.80 -28.98
CA ASN A 203 11.16 -1.19 -29.38
C ASN A 203 11.25 0.30 -29.07
N ASN A 204 11.68 1.07 -30.07
CA ASN A 204 11.41 2.49 -30.17
C ASN A 204 9.90 2.66 -30.38
N GLY A 205 9.17 2.76 -29.27
CA GLY A 205 7.80 3.21 -29.23
C GLY A 205 7.61 3.86 -27.87
N THR A 206 7.56 5.19 -27.86
CA THR A 206 7.31 6.00 -26.68
C THR A 206 5.98 5.58 -26.07
N SER A 207 6.00 4.59 -25.17
CA SER A 207 4.85 4.25 -24.35
C SER A 207 4.59 5.47 -23.48
N VAL A 208 3.53 6.20 -23.75
CA VAL A 208 3.06 7.27 -22.87
C VAL A 208 2.73 6.62 -21.54
N VAL A 209 3.66 6.73 -20.57
CA VAL A 209 3.43 6.28 -19.20
C VAL A 209 2.56 7.35 -18.57
N ASN A 210 1.32 7.00 -18.24
CA ASN A 210 0.49 7.92 -17.45
C ASN A 210 1.09 8.03 -16.06
N THR A 211 1.24 9.26 -15.58
CA THR A 211 1.90 9.55 -14.31
C THR A 211 1.01 10.34 -13.38
N THR A 212 1.31 10.25 -12.10
CA THR A 212 0.69 11.02 -11.02
C THR A 212 1.75 11.79 -10.21
N THR A 213 1.30 12.49 -9.18
CA THR A 213 2.13 13.20 -8.21
C THR A 213 1.87 12.71 -6.80
N LEU A 214 2.92 12.52 -6.01
CA LEU A 214 2.84 12.22 -4.58
C LEU A 214 3.43 13.38 -3.79
N SER A 215 2.89 13.63 -2.61
CA SER A 215 3.52 14.50 -1.63
C SER A 215 3.59 13.82 -0.28
N ASP A 216 4.63 14.13 0.47
CA ASP A 216 4.84 13.64 1.83
C ASP A 216 5.53 14.70 2.69
N GLN A 217 5.27 14.65 4.01
CA GLN A 217 5.88 15.55 4.97
C GLN A 217 6.32 14.75 6.19
N GLN A 218 7.61 14.83 6.51
CA GLN A 218 8.22 14.05 7.58
C GLN A 218 9.04 14.91 8.52
N GLU A 219 8.84 14.69 9.82
CA GLU A 219 9.62 15.33 10.88
C GLU A 219 10.86 14.50 11.23
N PHE A 220 12.02 15.17 11.34
CA PHE A 220 13.25 14.60 11.86
C PHE A 220 13.82 15.46 13.00
N ARG A 221 14.14 14.84 14.14
CA ARG A 221 14.77 15.47 15.31
C ARG A 221 16.29 15.57 15.14
N THR A 222 16.71 16.30 14.11
CA THR A 222 18.12 16.56 13.79
C THR A 222 18.22 17.83 12.92
N THR A 223 19.43 18.23 12.54
CA THR A 223 19.63 19.39 11.68
C THR A 223 19.41 19.07 10.20
N ALA A 224 19.02 20.08 9.41
CA ALA A 224 18.83 19.97 7.97
C ALA A 224 20.11 19.49 7.28
N ASP A 225 21.28 19.89 7.78
CA ASP A 225 22.58 19.43 7.30
C ASP A 225 22.74 17.91 7.43
N GLN A 226 22.29 17.33 8.55
CA GLN A 226 22.35 15.90 8.79
C GLN A 226 21.35 15.13 7.94
N VAL A 227 20.08 15.60 7.84
CA VAL A 227 19.09 14.96 6.95
C VAL A 227 19.58 15.02 5.50
N TYR A 228 20.09 16.17 5.05
CA TYR A 228 20.66 16.33 3.71
C TYR A 228 21.84 15.37 3.47
N ALA A 229 22.74 15.25 4.45
CA ALA A 229 23.89 14.34 4.36
C ALA A 229 23.46 12.88 4.16
N VAL A 230 22.37 12.43 4.78
CA VAL A 230 21.86 11.06 4.62
C VAL A 230 21.56 10.70 3.15
N PHE A 231 21.16 11.66 2.33
CA PHE A 231 20.88 11.46 0.91
C PHE A 231 22.05 11.76 -0.03
N THR A 232 23.20 12.18 0.50
CA THR A 232 24.35 12.65 -0.31
C THR A 232 25.68 12.04 0.09
N ASP A 233 25.80 11.49 1.29
CA ASP A 233 27.00 10.82 1.78
C ASP A 233 26.88 9.29 1.58
N PRO A 234 27.81 8.65 0.86
CA PRO A 234 27.72 7.22 0.57
C PRO A 234 27.79 6.33 1.81
N GLN A 235 28.45 6.75 2.90
CA GLN A 235 28.50 5.99 4.15
C GLN A 235 27.16 6.04 4.87
N LEU A 236 26.52 7.21 4.91
CA LEU A 236 25.19 7.35 5.50
C LEU A 236 24.13 6.62 4.65
N ILE A 237 24.22 6.70 3.33
CA ILE A 237 23.37 5.92 2.43
C ILE A 237 23.53 4.42 2.71
N THR A 238 24.77 3.93 2.82
CA THR A 238 25.04 2.53 3.15
C THR A 238 24.42 2.12 4.48
N ALA A 239 24.45 3.00 5.48
CA ALA A 239 23.92 2.73 6.81
C ALA A 239 22.39 2.52 6.78
N PHE A 240 21.61 3.45 6.22
CA PHE A 240 20.14 3.32 6.25
C PHE A 240 19.61 2.31 5.24
N THR A 241 20.30 2.12 4.11
CA THR A 241 19.91 1.11 3.10
C THR A 241 20.38 -0.30 3.44
N ARG A 242 21.21 -0.44 4.49
CA ARG A 242 21.83 -1.69 4.94
C ARG A 242 22.66 -2.40 3.86
N GLY A 243 23.16 -1.66 2.88
CA GLY A 243 23.97 -2.19 1.80
C GLY A 243 24.66 -1.07 1.01
N ALA A 244 25.89 -1.30 0.57
CA ALA A 244 26.61 -0.30 -0.20
C ALA A 244 25.88 -0.03 -1.54
N PRO A 245 25.85 1.24 -2.02
CA PRO A 245 25.37 1.54 -3.36
C PRO A 245 26.13 0.70 -4.40
N LYS A 246 25.40 0.09 -5.35
CA LYS A 246 26.02 -0.59 -6.50
C LYS A 246 26.74 0.41 -7.42
N LEU A 247 26.19 1.62 -7.49
CA LEU A 247 26.74 2.74 -8.21
C LEU A 247 26.57 3.98 -7.35
N PHE A 248 27.62 4.80 -7.27
CA PHE A 248 27.56 6.13 -6.69
C PHE A 248 28.65 6.99 -7.32
N GLU A 249 28.26 7.87 -8.24
CA GLU A 249 29.19 8.75 -8.96
C GLU A 249 29.48 10.06 -8.20
N GLY A 250 28.86 10.24 -7.03
CA GLY A 250 28.96 11.44 -6.21
C GLY A 250 27.65 12.25 -6.18
N ALA A 251 27.45 13.00 -5.09
CA ALA A 251 26.34 13.94 -4.94
C ALA A 251 26.63 15.26 -5.67
N THR A 252 26.73 15.19 -7.00
CA THR A 252 26.90 16.34 -7.90
C THR A 252 25.86 16.28 -9.00
N ALA A 253 25.51 17.42 -9.61
CA ALA A 253 24.52 17.46 -10.68
C ALA A 253 24.92 16.51 -11.82
N GLY A 254 24.02 15.59 -12.19
CA GLY A 254 24.23 14.53 -13.18
C GLY A 254 24.81 13.23 -12.61
N GLY A 255 25.35 13.23 -11.38
CA GLY A 255 25.89 12.03 -10.74
C GLY A 255 24.83 10.96 -10.55
N LYS A 256 25.12 9.72 -10.95
CA LYS A 256 24.19 8.59 -10.84
C LYS A 256 24.37 7.81 -9.55
N PHE A 257 23.30 7.17 -9.13
CA PHE A 257 23.32 6.24 -8.02
C PHE A 257 22.43 5.01 -8.27
N GLU A 258 22.82 3.89 -7.68
CA GLU A 258 22.02 2.67 -7.59
C GLU A 258 22.12 2.12 -6.17
N ILE A 259 20.97 2.03 -5.49
CA ILE A 259 20.88 1.60 -4.08
C ILE A 259 19.88 0.45 -3.95
N PHE A 260 19.80 -0.16 -2.76
CA PHE A 260 18.98 -1.36 -2.52
C PHE A 260 19.26 -2.49 -3.52
N GLY A 261 20.54 -2.80 -3.74
CA GLY A 261 20.94 -3.84 -4.69
C GLY A 261 20.58 -3.53 -6.15
N GLY A 262 20.41 -2.25 -6.51
CA GLY A 262 20.02 -1.81 -7.86
C GLY A 262 18.51 -1.82 -8.10
N ASN A 263 17.70 -2.11 -7.07
CA ASN A 263 16.25 -1.99 -7.20
C ASN A 263 15.80 -0.53 -7.33
N VAL A 264 16.58 0.40 -6.78
CA VAL A 264 16.39 1.84 -6.96
C VAL A 264 17.57 2.41 -7.72
N SER A 265 17.28 3.18 -8.75
CA SER A 265 18.29 3.89 -9.54
C SER A 265 17.86 5.33 -9.81
N GLY A 266 18.84 6.21 -9.99
CA GLY A 266 18.58 7.62 -10.15
C GLY A 266 19.81 8.44 -10.51
N SER A 267 19.59 9.74 -10.59
CA SER A 267 20.66 10.72 -10.76
C SER A 267 20.32 12.02 -10.05
N TYR A 268 21.31 12.68 -9.47
CA TYR A 268 21.13 14.01 -8.91
C TYR A 268 20.87 15.03 -10.03
N VAL A 269 19.91 15.92 -9.81
CA VAL A 269 19.54 16.98 -10.76
C VAL A 269 19.98 18.33 -10.22
N LYS A 270 19.58 18.65 -8.99
CA LYS A 270 19.88 19.92 -8.33
C LYS A 270 20.19 19.68 -6.87
N LEU A 271 21.24 20.33 -6.36
CA LEU A 271 21.70 20.21 -4.98
C LEU A 271 21.97 21.60 -4.42
N GLU A 272 21.28 21.98 -3.36
CA GLU A 272 21.52 23.23 -2.62
C GLU A 272 21.63 22.86 -1.14
N LYS A 273 22.86 22.62 -0.70
CA LYS A 273 23.13 22.25 0.69
C LYS A 273 22.83 23.43 1.62
N PRO A 274 22.13 23.24 2.76
CA PRO A 274 21.46 22.03 3.26
C PRO A 274 19.93 21.98 2.99
N THR A 275 19.39 22.88 2.17
CA THR A 275 17.95 23.18 2.12
C THR A 275 17.17 22.47 1.02
N TYR A 276 17.82 22.04 -0.07
CA TYR A 276 17.12 21.45 -1.21
C TYR A 276 17.92 20.36 -1.93
N LEU A 277 17.21 19.30 -2.32
CA LEU A 277 17.75 18.20 -3.11
C LEU A 277 16.72 17.72 -4.13
N GLU A 278 17.14 17.62 -5.38
CA GLU A 278 16.31 17.10 -6.48
C GLU A 278 17.03 15.96 -7.19
N GLN A 279 16.32 14.85 -7.38
CA GLN A 279 16.85 13.64 -7.99
C GLN A 279 15.86 13.07 -9.01
N LYS A 280 16.39 12.47 -10.08
CA LYS A 280 15.67 11.45 -10.82
C LYS A 280 15.66 10.17 -10.00
N TRP A 281 14.52 9.49 -9.99
CA TRP A 281 14.34 8.28 -9.22
C TRP A 281 13.45 7.29 -9.97
N ARG A 282 13.77 6.00 -9.92
CA ARG A 282 12.90 4.92 -10.40
C ARG A 282 13.14 3.62 -9.68
N LEU A 283 12.11 2.77 -9.68
CA LEU A 283 12.25 1.34 -9.39
C LEU A 283 12.73 0.58 -10.64
N ALA A 284 13.44 -0.52 -10.42
CA ALA A 284 13.88 -1.42 -11.49
C ALA A 284 12.68 -1.99 -12.28
N GLN A 285 11.55 -2.24 -11.60
CA GLN A 285 10.32 -2.77 -12.19
C GLN A 285 9.53 -1.75 -13.04
N TRP A 286 9.84 -0.45 -12.95
CA TRP A 286 9.18 0.56 -13.76
C TRP A 286 9.55 0.44 -15.24
N PRO A 287 8.71 0.96 -16.17
CA PRO A 287 9.01 0.97 -17.59
C PRO A 287 10.42 1.49 -17.87
N ALA A 288 11.11 0.84 -18.81
CA ALA A 288 12.50 1.17 -19.13
C ALA A 288 12.63 2.63 -19.57
N GLY A 289 13.55 3.37 -18.95
CA GLY A 289 13.78 4.78 -19.25
C GLY A 289 12.79 5.74 -18.59
N HIS A 290 11.79 5.24 -17.85
CA HIS A 290 10.87 6.08 -17.09
C HIS A 290 11.45 6.45 -15.73
N TYR A 291 11.61 7.76 -15.49
CA TYR A 291 12.09 8.30 -14.22
C TYR A 291 11.09 9.32 -13.68
N SER A 292 10.84 9.22 -12.39
CA SER A 292 10.17 10.25 -11.61
C SER A 292 11.18 11.34 -11.18
N THR A 293 10.66 12.49 -10.78
CA THR A 293 11.43 13.60 -10.20
C THR A 293 11.05 13.72 -8.73
N LEU A 294 12.00 13.44 -7.85
CA LEU A 294 11.87 13.53 -6.40
C LEU A 294 12.50 14.84 -5.93
N LYS A 295 11.69 15.75 -5.39
CA LYS A 295 12.11 17.06 -4.86
C LYS A 295 11.96 17.03 -3.35
N MET A 296 13.05 17.26 -2.63
CA MET A 296 13.11 17.29 -1.18
C MET A 296 13.51 18.69 -0.71
N ARG A 297 12.70 19.29 0.16
CA ARG A 297 13.00 20.54 0.87
C ARG A 297 13.19 20.26 2.35
N PHE A 298 14.24 20.83 2.93
CA PHE A 298 14.57 20.68 4.34
C PHE A 298 14.36 22.03 5.04
N GLU A 299 13.31 22.12 5.84
CA GLU A 299 12.95 23.31 6.61
C GLU A 299 13.42 23.12 8.05
N GLN A 300 14.51 23.79 8.42
CA GLN A 300 15.03 23.78 9.78
C GLN A 300 14.16 24.65 10.69
N ASN A 301 13.67 24.08 11.78
CA ASN A 301 13.17 24.81 12.93
C ASN A 301 14.25 24.79 14.02
N ASP A 302 14.92 25.93 14.20
CA ASP A 302 16.01 26.08 15.17
C ASP A 302 15.53 26.11 16.63
N VAL A 303 14.25 26.43 16.87
CA VAL A 303 13.70 26.54 18.22
C VAL A 303 13.47 25.16 18.84
N ASP A 304 12.92 24.24 18.05
CA ASP A 304 12.59 22.88 18.50
C ASP A 304 13.67 21.85 18.13
N ALA A 305 14.77 22.29 17.50
CA ALA A 305 15.84 21.43 16.96
C ALA A 305 15.32 20.31 16.03
N VAL A 306 14.33 20.67 15.21
CA VAL A 306 13.58 19.76 14.34
C VAL A 306 13.72 20.23 12.89
N THR A 307 13.86 19.30 11.97
CA THR A 307 13.80 19.55 10.52
C THR A 307 12.54 18.92 9.95
N ILE A 308 11.76 19.72 9.21
CA ILE A 308 10.64 19.22 8.41
C ILE A 308 11.16 18.97 6.99
N MET A 309 11.11 17.70 6.55
CA MET A 309 11.37 17.32 5.17
C MET A 309 10.05 17.30 4.40
N ARG A 310 9.92 18.15 3.39
CA ARG A 310 8.80 18.14 2.44
C ARG A 310 9.24 17.49 1.15
N VAL A 311 8.45 16.52 0.70
CA VAL A 311 8.70 15.76 -0.52
C VAL A 311 7.60 16.06 -1.52
N ASP A 312 7.99 16.54 -2.70
CA ASP A 312 7.13 16.58 -3.88
C ASP A 312 7.69 15.61 -4.92
N TRP A 313 6.87 14.68 -5.36
CA TRP A 313 7.29 13.59 -6.20
C TRP A 313 6.43 13.53 -7.47
N GLU A 314 7.02 13.92 -8.59
CA GLU A 314 6.33 14.02 -9.87
C GLU A 314 6.73 12.88 -10.80
N GLY A 315 5.81 12.42 -11.64
CA GLY A 315 6.14 11.44 -12.67
C GLY A 315 6.16 9.99 -12.17
N VAL A 316 5.53 9.70 -11.04
CA VAL A 316 5.34 8.32 -10.57
C VAL A 316 4.32 7.64 -11.49
N PRO A 317 4.58 6.45 -12.05
CA PRO A 317 3.61 5.74 -12.88
C PRO A 317 2.29 5.50 -12.15
N ILE A 318 1.17 5.65 -12.84
CA ILE A 318 -0.15 5.29 -12.28
C ILE A 318 -0.17 3.80 -11.92
N GLY A 319 -0.73 3.47 -10.76
CA GLY A 319 -0.71 2.14 -10.14
C GLY A 319 0.57 1.84 -9.38
N GLN A 320 1.50 2.79 -9.24
CA GLN A 320 2.71 2.66 -8.42
C GLN A 320 2.76 3.68 -7.28
N GLU A 321 1.71 4.49 -7.08
CA GLU A 321 1.59 5.52 -6.05
C GLU A 321 1.81 4.96 -4.65
N GLU A 322 0.94 4.04 -4.25
CA GLU A 322 0.93 3.45 -2.92
C GLU A 322 2.17 2.59 -2.67
N PRO A 323 2.63 1.71 -3.59
CA PRO A 323 3.90 0.99 -3.42
C PRO A 323 5.09 1.93 -3.27
N THR A 324 5.14 3.01 -4.06
CA THR A 324 6.24 3.98 -4.00
C THR A 324 6.21 4.75 -2.67
N LYS A 325 5.03 5.18 -2.21
CA LYS A 325 4.86 5.88 -0.94
C LYS A 325 5.15 4.98 0.27
N ARG A 326 4.66 3.74 0.27
CA ARG A 326 4.93 2.74 1.33
C ARG A 326 6.41 2.41 1.41
N ASN A 327 7.04 2.11 0.27
CA ASN A 327 8.48 1.82 0.23
C ASN A 327 9.32 3.03 0.64
N TRP A 328 8.88 4.24 0.31
CA TRP A 328 9.49 5.47 0.78
C TRP A 328 9.42 5.58 2.31
N ASP A 329 8.24 5.42 2.90
CA ASP A 329 8.07 5.50 4.34
C ASP A 329 8.86 4.39 5.07
N GLU A 330 8.76 3.15 4.62
CA GLU A 330 9.38 2.00 5.29
C GLU A 330 10.90 1.96 5.11
N TYR A 331 11.39 2.07 3.87
CA TYR A 331 12.81 1.86 3.58
C TYR A 331 13.65 3.13 3.66
N TYR A 332 13.05 4.31 3.52
CA TYR A 332 13.76 5.58 3.74
C TYR A 332 13.41 6.14 5.11
N ILE A 333 12.17 6.57 5.34
CA ILE A 333 11.85 7.39 6.52
C ILE A 333 12.08 6.61 7.81
N ARG A 334 11.46 5.45 7.97
CA ARG A 334 11.60 4.60 9.15
C ARG A 334 13.03 4.11 9.32
N SER A 335 13.70 3.68 8.26
CA SER A 335 15.11 3.26 8.31
C SER A 335 16.04 4.39 8.74
N ILE A 336 15.87 5.60 8.22
CA ILE A 336 16.68 6.78 8.58
C ILE A 336 16.44 7.15 10.04
N LYS A 337 15.17 7.25 10.47
CA LYS A 337 14.80 7.53 11.86
C LYS A 337 15.41 6.50 12.82
N THR A 338 15.36 5.22 12.46
CA THR A 338 15.89 4.13 13.28
C THR A 338 17.41 4.07 13.30
N THR A 339 18.05 4.23 12.14
CA THR A 339 19.51 4.06 12.00
C THR A 339 20.27 5.20 12.67
N PHE A 340 19.76 6.43 12.58
CA PHE A 340 20.45 7.61 13.09
C PHE A 340 19.80 8.23 14.33
N GLY A 341 18.69 7.67 14.81
CA GLY A 341 17.96 8.19 15.97
C GLY A 341 17.25 9.52 15.69
N PHE A 342 16.92 9.80 14.43
CA PHE A 342 16.34 11.09 14.02
C PHE A 342 14.83 11.21 14.27
N GLY A 343 14.19 10.34 15.05
CA GLY A 343 12.77 10.45 15.35
C GLY A 343 12.30 9.54 16.47
N THR A 344 11.06 9.74 16.93
CA THR A 344 10.36 8.83 17.84
C THR A 344 9.78 7.68 17.04
N ILE A 345 10.22 6.45 17.32
CA ILE A 345 9.64 5.22 16.78
C ILE A 345 8.59 4.79 17.82
N LEU A 346 7.31 5.02 17.53
CA LEU A 346 6.20 4.48 18.32
C LEU A 346 5.63 3.26 17.59
#